data_AF-A0A1H7G4V4-F1
#
_entry.id   AF-A0A1H7G4V4-F1
#
_cell.length_a   1.000
_cell.length_b   1.000
_cell.length_c   1.000
_cell.angle_alpha   90.00
_cell.angle_beta   90.00
_cell.angle_gamma   90.00
#
_symmetry.space_group_name_H-M   'P 1'
#
loop_
_entity.id
_entity.type
_entity.pdbx_description
1 polymer ?
#
loop_
_entity_poly.entity_id
_entity_poly.type
_entity_poly.pdbx_seq_one_letter_code
_entity_poly.pdbx_strand_id
1 'polypeptide(L)' 'MINKIKNLGTSLNKEQQKEINGGNIAGRRCNSNSDCWNMSPFLGPGDVSCRYSTFSAHKVCLFN' A
#
# COMPACT_ATOMS: atom_id res chain seq x y z
N MET A 1 12.29 -0.91 -21.89
CA MET A 1 11.12 -0.27 -21.23
C MET A 1 9.85 -0.43 -22.07
N ILE A 2 9.42 -1.66 -22.38
CA ILE A 2 8.24 -1.92 -23.26
C ILE A 2 7.07 -2.57 -22.49
N ASN A 3 7.30 -3.14 -21.31
CA ASN A 3 6.26 -3.89 -20.59
C ASN A 3 5.24 -3.05 -19.81
N LYS A 4 5.41 -1.72 -19.71
CA LYS A 4 4.47 -0.86 -18.96
C LYS A 4 3.30 -0.31 -19.80
N ILE A 5 3.32 -0.45 -21.12
CA ILE A 5 2.34 0.20 -22.01
C ILE A 5 1.10 -0.68 -22.29
N LYS A 6 1.13 -1.99 -21.99
CA LYS A 6 0.03 -2.92 -22.32
C LYS A 6 -1.27 -2.76 -21.50
N ASN A 7 -1.32 -1.89 -20.48
CA ASN A 7 -2.49 -1.75 -19.59
C ASN A 7 -3.24 -0.41 -19.74
N LEU A 8 -3.08 0.29 -20.86
CA LEU A 8 -3.91 1.46 -21.19
C LEU A 8 -5.30 0.99 -21.68
N GLY A 9 -6.23 0.78 -20.74
CA GLY A 9 -7.65 0.50 -21.04
C GLY A 9 -8.27 -0.67 -20.28
N THR A 10 -7.47 -1.48 -19.58
CA THR A 10 -7.97 -2.55 -18.72
C THR A 10 -8.23 -2.03 -17.31
N SER A 11 -9.47 -2.15 -16.84
CA SER A 11 -9.80 -1.99 -15.42
C SER A 11 -9.03 -3.06 -14.64
N LEU A 12 -7.86 -2.69 -14.11
CA LEU A 12 -7.05 -3.56 -13.25
C LEU A 12 -7.93 -4.07 -12.11
N ASN A 13 -7.86 -5.37 -11.81
CA ASN A 13 -8.55 -5.91 -10.66
C ASN A 13 -7.93 -5.31 -9.37
N LYS A 14 -8.66 -5.33 -8.25
CA LYS A 14 -8.19 -4.69 -7.00
C LYS A 14 -6.82 -5.20 -6.54
N GLU A 15 -6.52 -6.48 -6.78
CA GLU A 15 -5.23 -7.10 -6.43
C GLU A 15 -4.07 -6.54 -7.27
N GLN A 16 -4.26 -6.40 -8.59
CA GLN A 16 -3.29 -5.81 -9.50
C GLN A 16 -3.15 -4.30 -9.28
N GLN A 17 -4.23 -3.61 -8.91
CA GLN A 17 -4.16 -2.21 -8.48
C GLN A 17 -3.37 -2.07 -7.18
N LYS A 18 -3.50 -3.03 -6.25
CA LYS A 18 -2.71 -3.08 -5.02
C LYS A 18 -1.21 -3.35 -5.31
N GLU A 19 -0.88 -4.23 -6.25
CA GLU A 19 0.52 -4.46 -6.63
C GLU A 19 1.17 -3.27 -7.37
N ILE A 20 0.41 -2.60 -8.24
CA ILE A 20 0.95 -1.52 -9.09
C ILE A 20 0.87 -0.15 -8.40
N ASN A 21 -0.26 0.14 -7.76
CA ASN A 21 -0.61 1.45 -7.18
C ASN A 21 -0.81 1.43 -5.67
N GLY A 22 -0.73 0.25 -5.02
CA GLY A 22 -0.71 0.17 -3.55
C GLY A 22 0.40 1.03 -2.96
N GLY A 23 1.41 1.39 -3.76
CA GLY A 23 2.41 2.37 -3.39
C GLY A 23 3.33 1.84 -2.32
N ASN A 24 4.53 2.39 -2.23
CA ASN A 24 5.47 2.03 -1.17
C ASN A 24 5.02 2.68 0.15
N ILE A 25 3.92 2.19 0.71
CA ILE A 25 3.41 2.63 2.02
C ILE A 25 4.14 1.89 3.15
N ALA A 26 4.69 0.71 2.86
CA ALA A 26 5.53 -0.02 3.77
C ALA A 26 6.68 0.87 4.28
N GLY A 27 6.75 1.09 5.60
CA GLY A 27 7.77 1.95 6.22
C GLY A 27 7.37 3.43 6.35
N ARG A 28 6.21 3.87 5.82
CA ARG A 28 5.68 5.21 6.12
C ARG A 28 5.26 5.28 7.59
N ARG A 29 5.63 6.35 8.27
CA ARG A 29 5.20 6.60 9.65
C ARG A 29 3.68 6.78 9.71
N CYS A 30 3.08 6.21 10.76
CA CYS A 30 1.65 6.27 11.02
C CYS A 30 1.39 6.38 12.53
N ASN A 31 0.16 6.78 12.90
CA ASN A 31 -0.31 6.80 14.28
C ASN A 31 -1.46 5.80 14.47
N SER A 32 -2.31 5.66 13.45
CA SER A 32 -3.46 4.76 13.41
C SER A 32 -3.40 3.86 12.18
N ASN A 33 -4.05 2.69 12.23
CA ASN A 33 -4.11 1.84 11.04
C ASN A 33 -4.81 2.57 9.88
N SER A 34 -5.76 3.46 10.15
CA SER A 34 -6.42 4.30 9.15
C SER A 34 -5.50 5.20 8.38
N ASP A 35 -4.42 5.68 9.00
CA ASP A 35 -3.43 6.47 8.28
C ASP A 35 -2.85 5.64 7.13
N CYS A 36 -2.69 4.33 7.31
CA CYS A 36 -2.07 3.47 6.32
C CYS A 36 -2.98 3.09 5.15
N TRP A 37 -4.22 2.71 5.40
CA TRP A 37 -5.14 2.37 4.30
C TRP A 37 -5.74 3.61 3.64
N ASN A 38 -5.83 4.76 4.33
CA ASN A 38 -6.25 6.03 3.70
C ASN A 38 -5.19 6.60 2.74
N MET A 39 -3.92 6.16 2.85
CA MET A 39 -2.83 6.59 1.95
C MET A 39 -2.89 5.97 0.56
N SER A 40 -3.72 4.94 0.35
CA SER A 40 -3.92 4.34 -0.96
C SER A 40 -5.40 4.04 -1.17
N PRO A 41 -6.00 4.47 -2.29
CA PRO A 41 -7.40 4.16 -2.60
C PRO A 41 -7.63 2.66 -2.87
N PHE A 42 -6.57 1.85 -2.89
CA PHE A 42 -6.59 0.42 -3.19
C PHE A 42 -6.38 -0.46 -1.95
N LEU A 43 -6.10 0.14 -0.78
CA LEU A 43 -5.93 -0.59 0.47
C LEU A 43 -7.12 -0.40 1.39
N GLY A 44 -7.50 -1.47 2.10
CA GLY A 44 -8.50 -1.44 3.14
C GLY A 44 -7.94 -1.79 4.53
N PRO A 45 -8.83 -1.80 5.55
CA PRO A 45 -8.46 -2.08 6.94
C PRO A 45 -7.80 -3.42 7.22
N GLY A 46 -7.94 -4.39 6.31
CA GLY A 46 -7.33 -5.71 6.40
C GLY A 46 -5.99 -5.84 5.67
N ASP A 47 -5.67 -4.94 4.75
CA ASP A 47 -4.50 -5.07 3.87
C ASP A 47 -3.20 -4.54 4.50
N VAL A 48 -3.34 -3.60 5.43
CA VAL A 48 -2.23 -2.85 6.01
C VAL A 48 -2.55 -2.47 7.45
N SER A 49 -1.54 -2.49 8.31
CA SER A 49 -1.63 -2.06 9.70
C SER A 49 -0.53 -1.08 10.08
N CYS A 50 -0.84 -0.23 11.05
CA CYS A 50 0.10 0.69 11.66
C CYS A 50 0.72 0.05 12.90
N ARG A 51 1.94 -0.46 12.77
CA ARG A 51 2.62 -1.19 13.83
C ARG A 51 4.12 -0.89 13.85
N TYR A 52 4.77 -1.21 14.97
CA TYR A 52 6.22 -1.07 15.05
C TYR A 52 6.89 -2.07 14.11
N SER A 53 7.91 -1.61 13.40
CA SER A 53 8.81 -2.45 12.61
C SER A 53 10.12 -2.57 13.36
N THR A 54 10.78 -3.72 13.26
CA THR A 54 12.10 -3.98 13.87
C THR A 54 13.17 -2.97 13.43
N PHE A 55 12.95 -2.30 12.29
CA PHE A 55 13.87 -1.33 11.70
C PHE A 55 13.47 0.14 11.92
N SER A 56 12.43 0.41 12.74
CA SER A 56 11.95 1.77 12.97
C SER A 56 11.59 2.02 14.44
N ALA A 57 12.06 3.13 15.00
CA ALA A 57 11.70 3.59 16.34
C ALA A 57 10.25 4.13 16.43
N HIS A 58 9.52 4.14 15.32
CA HIS A 58 8.16 4.65 15.22
C HIS A 58 7.24 3.60 14.59
N LYS A 59 5.94 3.74 14.86
CA LYS A 59 4.93 2.95 14.14
C LYS A 59 4.99 3.32 12.67
N VAL A 60 5.02 2.29 11.84
CA VAL A 60 5.00 2.41 10.39
C VAL A 60 3.90 1.54 9.81
N CYS A 61 3.45 1.91 8.62
CA CYS A 61 2.54 1.09 7.85
C CYS A 61 3.28 -0.16 7.39
N LEU A 62 2.72 -1.33 7.65
CA LEU A 62 3.20 -2.62 7.20
C LEU A 62 2.03 -3.38 6.60
N PHE A 63 2.26 -4.05 5.47
CA PHE A 63 1.27 -4.97 4.93
C PHE A 63 1.00 -6.08 5.94
N ASN A 64 -0.28 -6.48 6.04
CA ASN A 64 -0.69 -7.57 6.91
C ASN A 64 -0.34 -8.93 6.32
#